data_AF-A0A4R6RWG0-F1
#
_entry.id   AF-A0A4R6RWG0-F1
#
_cell.length_a   1.000
_cell.length_b   1.000
_cell.length_c   1.000
_cell.angle_alpha   90.00
_cell.angle_beta   90.00
_cell.angle_gamma   90.00
#
_symmetry.space_group_name_H-M   'P 1'
#
loop_
_entity.id
_entity.type
_entity.pdbx_description
1 polymer ?
#
loop_
_entity_poly.entity_id
_entity_poly.type
_entity_poly.pdbx_seq_one_letter_code
_entity_poly.pdbx_strand_id
1 'polypeptide(L)'
;MDPTARRRRTVFIAAIAGGLLLLLLIGVGVYGLIRGPQTTEPARPDGSTATSPTFVPAEPEPVVAFGGPEEFAGAVAEALFTWDTTSGYGPADYAQMLADVTADTEADAAASDVRSYLPMPEAWAQLRTHQTLQWLTIDTIEISAVWADAVAQAAPGQIPDGAVAYTITGTRHRTGYWGTDPVTTSHQVAFTVFITCTPERNPALPPAEPITETCSLLRLSQLDNPLR
;
A
#
# COMPACT_ATOMS: atom_id res chain seq x y z
N MET A 1 -30.53 58.45 -10.35
CA MET A 1 -29.72 57.38 -9.71
C MET A 1 -28.57 58.06 -8.99
N ASP A 2 -28.50 57.91 -7.67
CA ASP A 2 -27.65 58.69 -6.77
C ASP A 2 -26.15 58.27 -6.86
N PRO A 3 -25.22 59.18 -7.19
CA PRO A 3 -23.79 58.85 -7.37
C PRO A 3 -23.06 58.49 -6.07
N THR A 4 -23.63 58.84 -4.91
CA THR A 4 -23.08 58.58 -3.57
C THR A 4 -23.19 57.11 -3.17
N ALA A 5 -24.25 56.40 -3.63
CA ALA A 5 -24.48 55.00 -3.31
C ALA A 5 -23.47 54.05 -4.00
N ARG A 6 -23.03 54.39 -5.23
CA ARG A 6 -22.09 53.57 -6.01
C ARG A 6 -20.70 53.58 -5.38
N ARG A 7 -20.21 54.75 -4.96
CA ARG A 7 -18.88 54.90 -4.33
C ARG A 7 -18.80 54.16 -3.00
N ARG A 8 -19.87 54.18 -2.21
CA ARG A 8 -19.94 53.46 -0.93
C ARG A 8 -19.88 51.94 -1.13
N ARG A 9 -20.55 51.42 -2.16
CA ARG A 9 -20.56 49.99 -2.50
C ARG A 9 -19.19 49.48 -2.96
N THR A 10 -18.44 50.26 -3.73
CA THR A 10 -17.08 49.90 -4.16
C THR A 10 -16.09 49.88 -2.99
N VAL A 11 -16.23 50.82 -2.04
CA VAL A 11 -15.40 50.85 -0.82
C VAL A 11 -15.69 49.63 0.07
N PHE A 12 -16.95 49.22 0.21
CA PHE A 12 -17.31 48.01 0.95
C PHE A 12 -16.73 46.73 0.31
N ILE A 13 -16.78 46.62 -1.02
CA ILE A 13 -16.21 45.45 -1.73
C ILE A 13 -14.69 45.41 -1.58
N ALA A 14 -14.00 46.54 -1.69
CA ALA A 14 -12.56 46.63 -1.49
C ALA A 14 -12.15 46.27 -0.04
N ALA A 15 -12.94 46.69 0.95
CA ALA A 15 -12.70 46.36 2.36
C ALA A 15 -12.88 44.85 2.64
N ILE A 16 -13.91 44.22 2.05
CA ILE A 16 -14.16 42.78 2.20
C ILE A 16 -13.06 41.96 1.52
N ALA A 17 -12.67 42.33 0.29
CA ALA A 17 -11.60 41.65 -0.43
C ALA A 17 -10.24 41.77 0.31
N GLY A 18 -9.94 42.96 0.83
CA GLY A 18 -8.74 43.17 1.66
C GLY A 18 -8.77 42.37 2.95
N GLY A 19 -9.92 42.29 3.62
CA GLY A 19 -10.10 41.49 4.83
C GLY A 19 -9.90 39.99 4.60
N LEU A 20 -10.45 39.45 3.51
CA LEU A 20 -10.27 38.05 3.13
C LEU A 20 -8.80 37.72 2.81
N LEU A 21 -8.11 38.61 2.09
CA LEU A 21 -6.69 38.43 1.79
C LEU A 21 -5.82 38.45 3.05
N LEU A 22 -6.11 39.37 3.98
CA LEU A 22 -5.42 39.45 5.26
C LEU A 22 -5.63 38.18 6.10
N LEU A 23 -6.86 37.66 6.16
CA LEU A 23 -7.16 36.42 6.87
C LEU A 23 -6.44 35.21 6.26
N LEU A 24 -6.34 35.13 4.95
CA LEU A 24 -5.54 34.08 4.27
C LEU A 24 -4.06 34.16 4.63
N LEU A 25 -3.48 35.37 4.62
CA LEU A 25 -2.07 35.58 5.00
C LEU A 25 -1.81 35.21 6.47
N ILE A 26 -2.72 35.55 7.37
CA ILE A 26 -2.64 35.16 8.78
C ILE A 26 -2.73 33.63 8.92
N GLY A 27 -3.66 32.99 8.20
CA GLY A 27 -3.80 31.53 8.19
C GLY A 27 -2.53 30.81 7.71
N VAL A 28 -1.92 31.27 6.62
CA VAL A 28 -0.66 30.73 6.09
C VAL A 28 0.49 30.95 7.08
N GLY A 29 0.58 32.14 7.70
CA GLY A 29 1.61 32.45 8.71
C GLY A 29 1.53 31.56 9.95
N VAL A 30 0.32 31.34 10.48
CA VAL A 30 0.09 30.44 11.63
C VAL A 30 0.38 28.99 11.24
N TYR A 31 -0.03 28.56 10.05
CA TYR A 31 0.24 27.22 9.56
C TYR A 31 1.74 26.95 9.36
N GLY A 32 2.49 27.95 8.88
CA GLY A 32 3.96 27.90 8.78
C GLY A 32 4.65 27.85 10.14
N LEU A 33 4.12 28.52 11.16
CA LEU A 33 4.66 28.48 12.52
C LEU A 33 4.46 27.11 13.21
N ILE A 34 3.32 26.45 12.97
CA ILE A 34 3.02 25.12 13.55
C ILE A 34 3.89 24.04 12.90
N ARG A 35 4.23 24.16 11.61
CA ARG A 35 5.07 23.17 10.91
C ARG A 35 6.58 23.37 11.11
N GLY A 36 7.01 24.48 11.72
CA GLY A 36 8.41 24.78 11.98
C GLY A 36 9.26 24.93 10.70
N PRO A 37 10.37 25.69 10.74
CA PRO A 37 11.34 25.65 9.67
C PRO A 37 11.98 24.26 9.62
N GLN A 38 11.97 23.64 8.44
CA GLN A 38 12.76 22.42 8.20
C GLN A 38 14.23 22.78 8.42
N THR A 39 14.82 22.29 9.50
CA THR A 39 16.26 22.40 9.73
C THR A 39 16.93 21.50 8.71
N THR A 40 17.33 22.06 7.56
CA THR A 40 18.26 21.39 6.65
C THR A 40 19.63 21.42 7.31
N GLU A 41 19.94 20.36 8.06
CA GLU A 41 21.30 20.07 8.51
C GLU A 41 22.21 19.94 7.28
N PRO A 42 23.38 20.61 7.21
CA PRO A 42 24.31 20.41 6.11
C PRO A 42 24.87 18.98 6.19
N ALA A 43 24.50 18.13 5.22
CA ALA A 43 25.10 16.81 5.07
C ALA A 43 26.61 16.96 4.81
N ARG A 44 27.41 16.42 5.74
CA ARG A 44 28.85 16.22 5.60
C ARG A 44 29.11 15.28 4.41
N PRO A 45 30.07 15.57 3.52
CA PRO A 45 30.34 14.70 2.38
C PRO A 45 31.18 13.51 2.85
N ASP A 46 30.53 12.51 3.43
CA ASP A 46 31.10 11.17 3.49
C ASP A 46 30.71 10.45 2.21
N GLY A 47 31.72 10.24 1.37
CA GLY A 47 31.59 9.51 0.12
C GLY A 47 31.13 8.10 0.39
N SER A 48 29.83 7.89 0.23
CA SER A 48 29.30 6.62 -0.21
C SER A 48 28.59 6.92 -1.51
N THR A 49 29.22 6.57 -2.63
CA THR A 49 28.51 6.43 -3.89
C THR A 49 27.38 5.45 -3.60
N ALA A 50 26.17 5.97 -3.40
CA ALA A 50 24.98 5.15 -3.44
C ALA A 50 24.97 4.56 -4.85
N THR A 51 25.47 3.33 -4.97
CA THR A 51 25.14 2.48 -6.10
C THR A 51 23.64 2.35 -6.02
N SER A 52 22.91 3.18 -6.77
CA SER A 52 21.50 2.93 -7.06
C SER A 52 21.45 1.46 -7.46
N PRO A 53 20.69 0.60 -6.74
CA PRO A 53 20.57 -0.78 -7.16
C PRO A 53 20.19 -0.74 -8.63
N THR A 54 20.90 -1.52 -9.45
CA THR A 54 20.53 -1.69 -10.85
C THR A 54 19.19 -2.39 -10.81
N PHE A 55 18.11 -1.61 -10.84
CA PHE A 55 16.77 -2.11 -10.61
C PHE A 55 16.31 -2.78 -11.90
N VAL A 56 16.13 -4.09 -11.84
CA VAL A 56 15.49 -4.86 -12.89
C VAL A 56 14.01 -4.45 -12.88
N PRO A 57 13.40 -4.13 -14.04
CA PRO A 57 11.97 -3.82 -14.10
C PRO A 57 11.17 -4.91 -13.37
N ALA A 58 10.33 -4.51 -12.42
CA ALA A 58 9.53 -5.46 -11.67
C ALA A 58 8.37 -5.96 -12.54
N GLU A 59 8.58 -7.05 -13.27
CA GLU A 59 7.50 -7.78 -13.93
C GLU A 59 6.58 -8.44 -12.87
N PRO A 60 5.29 -8.67 -13.14
CA PRO A 60 4.44 -9.45 -12.25
C PRO A 60 5.02 -10.87 -12.09
N GLU A 61 5.54 -11.17 -10.90
CA GLU A 61 6.07 -12.49 -10.57
C GLU A 61 4.97 -13.34 -9.90
N PRO A 62 4.85 -14.63 -10.26
CA PRO A 62 3.90 -15.52 -9.60
C PRO A 62 4.15 -15.63 -8.10
N VAL A 63 3.09 -15.55 -7.29
CA VAL A 63 3.18 -15.74 -5.85
C VAL A 63 3.42 -17.23 -5.53
N VAL A 64 4.47 -17.52 -4.78
CA VAL A 64 4.80 -18.89 -4.37
C VAL A 64 3.83 -19.33 -3.27
N ALA A 65 2.99 -20.32 -3.55
CA ALA A 65 1.97 -20.83 -2.63
C ALA A 65 2.48 -21.86 -1.59
N PHE A 66 3.77 -22.17 -1.60
CA PHE A 66 4.42 -23.17 -0.75
C PHE A 66 5.43 -22.52 0.20
N GLY A 67 5.81 -23.21 1.29
CA GLY A 67 6.75 -22.68 2.30
C GLY A 67 6.10 -22.43 3.67
N GLY A 68 4.78 -22.54 3.73
CA GLY A 68 4.00 -22.40 4.95
C GLY A 68 3.33 -21.04 5.07
N PRO A 69 2.54 -20.85 6.13
CA PRO A 69 1.60 -19.74 6.22
C PRO A 69 2.27 -18.35 6.32
N GLU A 70 3.36 -18.22 7.09
CA GLU A 70 4.06 -16.94 7.26
C GLU A 70 4.80 -16.53 5.99
N GLU A 71 5.51 -17.46 5.34
CA GLU A 71 6.22 -17.21 4.08
C GLU A 71 5.25 -16.82 2.96
N PHE A 72 4.11 -17.51 2.86
CA PHE A 72 3.06 -17.16 1.91
C PHE A 72 2.46 -15.77 2.17
N ALA A 73 2.20 -15.42 3.43
CA ALA A 73 1.71 -14.09 3.78
C ALA A 73 2.72 -12.98 3.39
N GLY A 74 4.02 -13.24 3.57
CA GLY A 74 5.10 -12.37 3.11
C GLY A 74 5.12 -12.21 1.59
N ALA A 75 5.02 -13.32 0.84
CA ALA A 75 4.99 -13.29 -0.63
C ALA A 75 3.78 -12.50 -1.17
N VAL A 76 2.59 -12.67 -0.56
CA VAL A 76 1.40 -11.87 -0.88
C VAL A 76 1.64 -10.38 -0.62
N ALA A 77 2.25 -10.03 0.51
CA ALA A 77 2.57 -8.65 0.84
C ALA A 77 3.57 -8.03 -0.14
N GLU A 78 4.62 -8.74 -0.53
CA GLU A 78 5.57 -8.26 -1.53
C GLU A 78 4.89 -8.05 -2.88
N ALA A 79 4.06 -9.01 -3.32
CA ALA A 79 3.32 -8.94 -4.57
C ALA A 79 2.32 -7.75 -4.62
N LEU A 80 1.65 -7.45 -3.52
CA LEU A 80 0.73 -6.29 -3.44
C LEU A 80 1.43 -4.94 -3.67
N PHE A 81 2.70 -4.84 -3.29
CA PHE A 81 3.41 -3.56 -3.25
C PHE A 81 4.53 -3.42 -4.27
N THR A 82 4.97 -4.52 -4.90
CA THR A 82 6.06 -4.53 -5.88
C THR A 82 5.50 -4.41 -7.28
N TRP A 83 5.66 -3.21 -7.85
CA TRP A 83 5.24 -2.94 -9.22
C TRP A 83 6.05 -1.82 -9.85
N ASP A 84 6.08 -1.81 -11.17
CA ASP A 84 6.84 -0.84 -11.97
C ASP A 84 5.99 -0.35 -13.14
N THR A 85 5.77 0.96 -13.24
CA THR A 85 4.95 1.54 -14.32
C THR A 85 5.65 1.53 -15.70
N THR A 86 6.96 1.25 -15.72
CA THR A 86 7.80 1.16 -16.92
C THR A 86 7.92 -0.25 -17.49
N SER A 87 7.45 -1.27 -16.76
CA SER A 87 7.53 -2.70 -17.13
C SER A 87 6.64 -3.07 -18.33
N GLY A 88 5.70 -2.21 -18.72
CA GLY A 88 4.71 -2.49 -19.76
C GLY A 88 3.42 -3.13 -19.23
N TYR A 89 3.41 -3.57 -17.97
CA TYR A 89 2.24 -4.13 -17.30
C TYR A 89 1.35 -3.04 -16.68
N GLY A 90 0.09 -3.37 -16.44
CA GLY A 90 -0.90 -2.53 -15.78
C GLY A 90 -1.35 -3.11 -14.43
N PRO A 91 -2.16 -2.36 -13.66
CA PRO A 91 -2.67 -2.81 -12.37
C PRO A 91 -3.38 -4.16 -12.43
N ALA A 92 -4.07 -4.48 -13.53
CA ALA A 92 -4.79 -5.74 -13.67
C ALA A 92 -3.84 -6.95 -13.75
N ASP A 93 -2.66 -6.80 -14.34
CA ASP A 93 -1.68 -7.88 -14.45
C ASP A 93 -1.09 -8.21 -13.08
N TYR A 94 -0.77 -7.19 -12.28
CA TYR A 94 -0.35 -7.35 -10.88
C TYR A 94 -1.48 -7.86 -9.98
N ALA A 95 -2.75 -7.61 -10.31
CA ALA A 95 -3.88 -8.22 -9.60
C ALA A 95 -4.03 -9.70 -9.94
N GLN A 96 -3.71 -10.10 -11.17
CA GLN A 96 -3.89 -11.48 -11.65
C GLN A 96 -3.00 -12.47 -10.88
N MET A 97 -1.73 -12.14 -10.64
CA MET A 97 -0.84 -13.02 -9.86
C MET A 97 -1.35 -13.32 -8.43
N LEU A 98 -2.10 -12.39 -7.83
CA LEU A 98 -2.75 -12.58 -6.54
C LEU A 98 -4.05 -13.38 -6.67
N ALA A 99 -4.80 -13.18 -7.75
CA ALA A 99 -5.99 -13.96 -8.06
C ALA A 99 -5.66 -15.45 -8.26
N ASP A 100 -4.51 -15.76 -8.88
CA ASP A 100 -4.07 -17.13 -9.15
C ASP A 100 -3.80 -17.96 -7.88
N VAL A 101 -3.52 -17.30 -6.75
CA VAL A 101 -3.32 -17.94 -5.43
C VAL A 101 -4.48 -17.70 -4.47
N THR A 102 -5.59 -17.14 -4.95
CA THR A 102 -6.77 -16.89 -4.13
C THR A 102 -7.68 -18.12 -4.08
N ALA A 103 -8.22 -18.44 -2.91
CA ALA A 103 -9.17 -19.53 -2.78
C ALA A 103 -10.45 -19.23 -3.58
N ASP A 104 -10.92 -20.20 -4.38
CA ASP A 104 -12.11 -20.05 -5.24
C ASP A 104 -13.34 -19.53 -4.48
N THR A 105 -13.50 -19.94 -3.22
CA THR A 105 -14.63 -19.55 -2.37
C THR A 105 -14.64 -18.07 -1.99
N GLU A 106 -13.50 -17.39 -2.04
CA GLU A 106 -13.34 -15.99 -1.66
C GLU A 106 -12.95 -15.09 -2.84
N ALA A 107 -12.87 -15.63 -4.06
CA ALA A 107 -12.31 -14.96 -5.24
C ALA A 107 -12.88 -13.56 -5.49
N ASP A 108 -14.21 -13.39 -5.43
CA ASP A 108 -14.86 -12.09 -5.67
C ASP A 108 -14.49 -11.04 -4.61
N ALA A 109 -14.48 -11.44 -3.34
CA ALA A 109 -14.21 -10.56 -2.22
C ALA A 109 -12.72 -10.20 -2.16
N ALA A 110 -11.84 -11.18 -2.30
CA ALA A 110 -10.39 -10.99 -2.40
C ALA A 110 -10.02 -10.09 -3.59
N ALA A 111 -10.64 -10.28 -4.76
CA ALA A 111 -10.40 -9.42 -5.90
C ALA A 111 -10.80 -7.96 -5.64
N SER A 112 -11.86 -7.72 -4.86
CA SER A 112 -12.21 -6.37 -4.41
C SER A 112 -11.15 -5.82 -3.46
N ASP A 113 -10.70 -6.62 -2.50
CA ASP A 113 -9.67 -6.20 -1.56
C ASP A 113 -8.36 -5.86 -2.28
N VAL A 114 -7.85 -6.74 -3.15
CA VAL A 114 -6.61 -6.53 -3.96
C VAL A 114 -6.68 -5.24 -4.78
N ARG A 115 -7.80 -4.96 -5.45
CA ARG A 115 -7.97 -3.72 -6.23
C ARG A 115 -7.84 -2.46 -5.37
N SER A 116 -8.12 -2.53 -4.07
CA SER A 116 -7.96 -1.39 -3.16
C SER A 116 -6.49 -1.06 -2.83
N TYR A 117 -5.57 -2.02 -3.02
CA TYR A 117 -4.13 -1.83 -2.82
C TYR A 117 -3.43 -1.27 -4.05
N LEU A 118 -3.99 -1.52 -5.23
CA LEU A 118 -3.37 -1.15 -6.51
C LEU A 118 -3.86 0.24 -6.98
N PRO A 119 -3.01 1.03 -7.66
CA PRO A 119 -3.44 2.30 -8.22
C PRO A 119 -4.55 2.11 -9.26
N MET A 120 -5.57 2.98 -9.20
CA MET A 120 -6.60 3.04 -10.26
C MET A 120 -5.95 3.36 -11.62
N PRO A 121 -6.55 2.93 -12.76
CA PRO A 121 -5.96 3.11 -14.09
C PRO A 121 -5.54 4.55 -14.43
N GLU A 122 -6.34 5.55 -14.02
CA GLU A 122 -6.02 6.96 -14.21
C GLU A 122 -4.81 7.42 -13.39
N ALA A 123 -4.70 6.93 -12.15
CA ALA A 123 -3.54 7.20 -11.29
C ALA A 123 -2.30 6.49 -11.84
N TRP A 124 -2.45 5.26 -12.32
CA TRP A 124 -1.36 4.51 -12.97
C TRP A 124 -0.80 5.24 -14.19
N ALA A 125 -1.67 5.78 -15.04
CA ALA A 125 -1.26 6.57 -16.21
C ALA A 125 -0.44 7.81 -15.80
N GLN A 126 -0.80 8.47 -14.70
CA GLN A 126 -0.01 9.59 -14.15
C GLN A 126 1.31 9.11 -13.57
N LEU A 127 1.31 8.04 -12.76
CA LEU A 127 2.55 7.49 -12.18
C LEU A 127 3.55 7.05 -13.25
N ARG A 128 3.06 6.58 -14.41
CA ARG A 128 3.87 6.23 -15.56
C ARG A 128 4.62 7.41 -16.17
N THR A 129 4.05 8.62 -16.19
CA THR A 129 4.79 9.81 -16.69
C THR A 129 5.99 10.15 -15.80
N HIS A 130 5.93 9.72 -14.54
CA HIS A 130 6.98 9.85 -13.56
C HIS A 130 7.89 8.61 -13.47
N GLN A 131 7.70 7.60 -14.33
CA GLN A 131 8.45 6.34 -14.30
C GLN A 131 8.47 5.75 -12.87
N THR A 132 7.30 5.74 -12.22
CA THR A 132 7.20 5.36 -10.82
C THR A 132 7.33 3.85 -10.67
N LEU A 133 8.11 3.44 -9.69
CA LEU A 133 8.15 2.07 -9.18
C LEU A 133 7.88 2.08 -7.67
N GLN A 134 7.34 0.99 -7.16
CA GLN A 134 7.02 0.79 -5.75
C GLN A 134 7.53 -0.57 -5.28
N TRP A 135 7.95 -0.63 -4.03
CA TRP A 135 8.24 -1.88 -3.32
C TRP A 135 7.89 -1.74 -1.83
N LEU A 136 7.93 -2.85 -1.11
CA LEU A 136 7.72 -2.93 0.32
C LEU A 136 8.99 -3.46 0.99
N THR A 137 9.41 -2.82 2.08
CA THR A 137 10.30 -3.44 3.06
C THR A 137 9.43 -3.92 4.20
N ILE A 138 9.35 -5.24 4.42
CA ILE A 138 8.57 -5.81 5.52
C ILE A 138 9.36 -5.64 6.83
N ASP A 139 8.71 -5.10 7.85
CA ASP A 139 9.28 -4.91 9.19
C ASP A 139 8.89 -6.09 10.10
N THR A 140 7.60 -6.47 10.10
CA THR A 140 7.11 -7.62 10.89
C THR A 140 5.99 -8.38 10.18
N ILE A 141 5.91 -9.68 10.45
CA ILE A 141 4.80 -10.56 10.09
C ILE A 141 4.41 -11.32 11.35
N GLU A 142 3.22 -11.08 11.88
CA GLU A 142 2.79 -11.67 13.15
C GLU A 142 1.33 -12.11 13.05
N ILE A 143 0.94 -13.19 13.74
CA ILE A 143 -0.47 -13.56 13.85
C ILE A 143 -1.21 -12.42 14.55
N SER A 144 -2.34 -11.99 13.98
CA SER A 144 -3.15 -10.91 14.55
C SER A 144 -3.52 -11.20 16.01
N ALA A 145 -3.33 -10.21 16.89
CA ALA A 145 -3.51 -10.37 18.34
C ALA A 145 -4.93 -10.81 18.73
N VAL A 146 -5.94 -10.45 17.94
CA VAL A 146 -7.34 -10.80 18.15
C VAL A 146 -7.79 -12.04 17.37
N TRP A 147 -6.88 -12.71 16.66
CA TRP A 147 -7.24 -13.89 15.84
C TRP A 147 -7.79 -15.03 16.70
N ALA A 148 -7.17 -15.30 17.85
CA ALA A 148 -7.63 -16.35 18.76
C ALA A 148 -9.06 -16.10 19.26
N ASP A 149 -9.39 -14.84 19.58
CA ASP A 149 -10.73 -14.44 20.00
C ASP A 149 -11.72 -14.53 18.84
N ALA A 150 -11.33 -14.14 17.62
CA ALA A 150 -12.15 -14.27 16.43
C ALA A 150 -12.50 -15.74 16.15
N VAL A 151 -11.54 -16.66 16.29
CA VAL A 151 -11.76 -18.10 16.14
C VAL A 151 -12.72 -18.62 17.22
N ALA A 152 -12.56 -18.20 18.48
CA ALA A 152 -13.42 -18.62 19.58
C ALA A 152 -14.88 -18.12 19.44
N GLN A 153 -15.08 -16.98 18.78
CA GLN A 153 -16.39 -16.36 18.58
C GLN A 153 -17.08 -16.76 17.27
N ALA A 154 -16.35 -17.35 16.33
CA ALA A 154 -16.87 -17.76 15.04
C ALA A 154 -17.92 -18.86 15.16
N ALA A 155 -18.99 -18.76 14.38
CA ALA A 155 -19.93 -19.86 14.23
C ALA A 155 -19.25 -21.05 13.50
N PRO A 156 -19.70 -22.30 13.73
CA PRO A 156 -19.16 -23.45 13.02
C PRO A 156 -19.19 -23.26 11.50
N GLY A 157 -18.04 -23.44 10.84
CA GLY A 157 -17.89 -23.28 9.39
C GLY A 157 -17.77 -21.83 8.90
N GLN A 158 -17.75 -20.83 9.80
CA GLN A 158 -17.55 -19.42 9.41
C GLN A 158 -16.08 -19.12 9.07
N ILE A 159 -15.13 -19.79 9.73
CA ILE A 159 -13.70 -19.69 9.44
C ILE A 159 -13.28 -21.06 8.86
N PRO A 160 -12.66 -21.10 7.66
CA PRO A 160 -12.17 -22.33 7.08
C PRO A 160 -11.13 -23.03 7.97
N ASP A 161 -11.06 -24.35 7.91
CA ASP A 161 -10.02 -25.10 8.58
C ASP A 161 -8.63 -24.66 8.05
N GLY A 162 -7.65 -24.60 8.95
CA GLY A 162 -6.29 -24.14 8.61
C GLY A 162 -6.18 -22.64 8.30
N ALA A 163 -7.25 -21.85 8.52
CA ALA A 163 -7.18 -20.41 8.31
C ALA A 163 -6.41 -19.69 9.42
N VAL A 164 -5.69 -18.64 9.02
CA VAL A 164 -4.91 -17.77 9.92
C VAL A 164 -4.87 -16.34 9.37
N ALA A 165 -4.81 -15.36 10.28
CA ALA A 165 -4.68 -13.95 9.95
C ALA A 165 -3.31 -13.43 10.38
N TYR A 166 -2.49 -12.98 9.43
CA TYR A 166 -1.22 -12.32 9.69
C TYR A 166 -1.34 -10.82 9.54
N THR A 167 -1.00 -10.08 10.58
CA THR A 167 -0.79 -8.64 10.51
C THR A 167 0.65 -8.36 10.10
N ILE A 168 0.79 -7.65 8.99
CA ILE A 168 2.07 -7.26 8.40
C ILE A 168 2.25 -5.77 8.62
N THR A 169 3.46 -5.40 9.06
CA THR A 169 3.91 -4.02 9.08
C THR A 169 5.13 -3.87 8.19
N GLY A 170 5.28 -2.70 7.60
CA GLY A 170 6.40 -2.44 6.72
C GLY A 170 6.50 -0.99 6.29
N THR A 171 7.50 -0.71 5.48
CA THR A 171 7.69 0.58 4.83
C THR A 171 7.50 0.43 3.33
N ARG A 172 6.46 1.06 2.81
CA ARG A 172 6.24 1.20 1.37
C ARG A 172 7.14 2.29 0.84
N HIS A 173 7.93 1.96 -0.16
CA HIS A 173 8.78 2.90 -0.86
C HIS A 173 8.26 3.16 -2.27
N ARG A 174 8.39 4.39 -2.75
CA ARG A 174 8.22 4.73 -4.16
C ARG A 174 9.39 5.56 -4.62
N THR A 175 9.85 5.31 -5.84
CA THR A 175 10.76 6.22 -6.53
C THR A 175 10.24 6.52 -7.92
N GLY A 176 10.66 7.65 -8.47
CA GLY A 176 10.31 8.11 -9.81
C GLY A 176 11.01 9.42 -10.11
N TYR A 177 10.52 10.13 -11.12
CA TYR A 177 11.09 11.39 -11.57
C TYR A 177 10.05 12.50 -11.58
N TRP A 178 10.44 13.68 -11.09
CA TRP A 178 9.74 14.92 -11.34
C TRP A 178 10.50 15.72 -12.40
N GLY A 179 10.04 15.67 -13.65
CA GLY A 179 10.84 16.14 -14.78
C GLY A 179 12.10 15.28 -14.93
N THR A 180 13.28 15.85 -14.67
CA THR A 180 14.56 15.13 -14.66
C THR A 180 15.07 14.77 -13.28
N ASP A 181 14.41 15.27 -12.22
CA ASP A 181 14.91 15.12 -10.86
C ASP A 181 14.37 13.81 -10.25
N PRO A 182 15.22 12.92 -9.74
CA PRO A 182 14.77 11.71 -9.04
C PRO A 182 14.14 12.09 -7.70
N VAL A 183 13.00 11.47 -7.39
CA VAL A 183 12.26 11.68 -6.15
C VAL A 183 11.92 10.32 -5.53
N THR A 184 12.11 10.22 -4.22
CA THR A 184 11.76 9.03 -3.44
C THR A 184 10.83 9.42 -2.30
N THR A 185 9.82 8.59 -2.04
CA THR A 185 8.93 8.71 -0.88
C THR A 185 8.87 7.39 -0.13
N SER A 186 8.62 7.45 1.17
CA SER A 186 8.51 6.27 2.01
C SER A 186 7.45 6.50 3.07
N HIS A 187 6.61 5.48 3.29
CA HIS A 187 5.47 5.55 4.19
C HIS A 187 5.34 4.23 4.93
N GLN A 188 5.15 4.29 6.25
CA GLN A 188 4.77 3.11 7.01
C GLN A 188 3.39 2.64 6.57
N VAL A 189 3.23 1.32 6.50
CA VAL A 189 1.98 0.66 6.19
C VAL A 189 1.73 -0.49 7.16
N ALA A 190 0.44 -0.76 7.42
CA ALA A 190 0.04 -1.94 8.16
C ALA A 190 -1.25 -2.53 7.60
N PHE A 191 -1.33 -3.85 7.49
CA PHE A 191 -2.53 -4.54 6.99
C PHE A 191 -2.53 -6.00 7.45
N THR A 192 -3.65 -6.69 7.23
CA THR A 192 -3.81 -8.10 7.59
C THR A 192 -4.10 -8.93 6.36
N VAL A 193 -3.38 -10.05 6.23
CA VAL A 193 -3.58 -11.07 5.20
C VAL A 193 -4.26 -12.27 5.87
N PHE A 194 -5.42 -12.65 5.34
CA PHE A 194 -6.15 -13.84 5.77
C PHE A 194 -5.88 -14.95 4.76
N ILE A 195 -5.36 -16.08 5.22
CA ILE A 195 -4.96 -17.21 4.36
C ILE A 195 -5.50 -18.51 4.95
N THR A 196 -5.55 -19.54 4.14
CA THR A 196 -5.69 -20.94 4.60
C THR A 196 -4.57 -21.75 3.98
N CYS A 197 -4.03 -22.71 4.74
CA CYS A 197 -3.08 -23.67 4.21
C CYS A 197 -3.63 -25.07 4.42
N THR A 198 -3.62 -25.87 3.34
CA THR A 198 -4.05 -27.26 3.38
C THR A 198 -2.85 -28.18 3.20
N PRO A 199 -2.72 -29.24 4.02
CA PRO A 199 -1.66 -30.21 3.83
C PRO A 199 -1.93 -31.02 2.57
N GLU A 200 -1.07 -30.87 1.56
CA GLU A 200 -1.07 -31.77 0.40
C GLU A 200 -0.23 -32.99 0.73
N ARG A 201 -0.91 -34.12 0.96
CA ARG A 201 -0.26 -35.43 0.90
C ARG A 201 -0.27 -35.88 -0.56
N ASN A 202 0.88 -35.97 -1.21
CA ASN A 202 1.00 -36.68 -2.48
C ASN A 202 0.69 -38.19 -2.23
N PRO A 203 -0.44 -38.73 -2.71
CA PRO A 203 -0.83 -40.11 -2.43
C PRO A 203 0.07 -41.15 -3.12
N ALA A 204 0.91 -40.72 -4.08
CA ALA A 204 1.83 -41.59 -4.80
C ALA A 204 3.20 -41.76 -4.11
N LEU A 205 3.48 -41.04 -3.02
CA LEU A 205 4.78 -41.04 -2.35
C LEU A 205 4.78 -41.84 -1.03
N PRO A 206 5.91 -42.44 -0.63
CA PRO A 206 6.04 -43.13 0.65
C PRO A 206 5.75 -42.20 1.83
N PRO A 207 5.24 -42.71 2.97
CA PRO A 207 4.84 -41.91 4.14
C PRO A 207 5.97 -41.17 4.88
N ALA A 208 7.21 -41.23 4.36
CA ALA A 208 8.39 -40.60 4.94
C ALA A 208 8.76 -39.25 4.28
N GLU A 209 8.06 -38.84 3.22
CA GLU A 209 8.27 -37.52 2.61
C GLU A 209 7.51 -36.42 3.37
N PRO A 210 8.07 -35.20 3.44
CA PRO A 210 7.46 -34.09 4.17
C PRO A 210 6.09 -33.74 3.57
N ILE A 211 5.12 -33.47 4.44
CA ILE A 211 3.83 -32.91 4.04
C ILE A 211 4.12 -31.48 3.54
N THR A 212 3.87 -31.23 2.25
CA THR A 212 3.91 -29.87 1.70
C THR A 212 2.57 -29.22 1.95
N GLU A 213 2.56 -28.02 2.50
CA GLU A 213 1.34 -27.23 2.67
C GLU A 213 1.21 -26.27 1.47
N THR A 214 0.03 -26.29 0.84
CA THR A 214 -0.34 -25.32 -0.18
C THR A 214 -1.26 -24.29 0.46
N CYS A 215 -0.87 -23.03 0.38
CA CYS A 215 -1.62 -21.91 0.93
C CYS A 215 -2.44 -21.20 -0.14
N SER A 216 -3.53 -20.58 0.28
CA SER A 216 -4.38 -19.75 -0.57
C SER A 216 -4.79 -18.48 0.16
N LEU A 217 -4.84 -17.37 -0.57
CA LEU A 217 -5.33 -16.10 -0.08
C LEU A 217 -6.86 -16.17 0.08
N LEU A 218 -7.35 -15.79 1.25
CA LEU A 218 -8.78 -15.66 1.52
C LEU A 218 -9.22 -14.21 1.36
N ARG A 219 -8.64 -13.30 2.15
CA ARG A 219 -9.06 -11.88 2.23
C ARG A 219 -7.87 -10.99 2.56
N LEU A 220 -8.02 -9.70 2.32
CA LEU A 220 -7.12 -8.68 2.83
C LEU A 220 -7.92 -7.67 3.66
N SER A 221 -7.35 -7.18 4.76
CA SER A 221 -7.92 -6.01 5.43
C SER A 221 -7.76 -4.78 4.54
N GLN A 222 -8.36 -3.66 4.94
CA GLN A 222 -8.04 -2.38 4.35
C GLN A 222 -6.60 -1.97 4.73
N LEU A 223 -5.89 -1.31 3.81
CA LEU A 223 -4.59 -0.72 4.06
C LEU A 223 -4.65 0.29 5.22
N ASP A 224 -3.67 0.22 6.11
CA ASP A 224 -3.54 1.02 7.34
C ASP A 224 -4.67 0.83 8.36
N ASN A 225 -5.44 -0.24 8.20
CA ASN A 225 -6.48 -0.68 9.11
C ASN A 225 -6.38 -2.20 9.35
N PRO A 226 -5.28 -2.67 9.96
CA PRO A 226 -5.08 -4.08 10.25
C PRO A 226 -6.02 -4.57 11.35
N LEU A 227 -6.26 -5.87 11.37
CA LEU A 227 -6.91 -6.55 12.47
C LEU A 227 -5.94 -6.62 13.67
N ARG A 228 -6.27 -5.95 14.77
CA ARG A 228 -5.46 -5.86 15.99
C ARG A 228 -6.34 -5.82 17.23
#